data_AF-A0A7V5Y0C1-F1
#
_entry.id   AF-A0A7V5Y0C1-F1
#
_cell.length_a   1.000
_cell.length_b   1.000
_cell.length_c   1.000
_cell.angle_alpha   90.00
_cell.angle_beta   90.00
_cell.angle_gamma   90.00
#
_symmetry.space_group_name_H-M   'P 1'
#
loop_
_entity.id
_entity.type
_entity.pdbx_description
1 polymer ?
#
loop_
_entity_poly.entity_id
_entity_poly.type
_entity_poly.pdbx_seq_one_letter_code
_entity_poly.pdbx_strand_id
1 'polypeptide(L)'
;MSRQELKVLELKKGLKISLYEDNKLIGEGFGEVEGSLGILYDVYVFKEYQKKGYGKIIVKEVFKELIKRFQVKDFLIRMVMKGGQKGNLLENVGMGIIAYKMGFSPQINPYEFFSQENIKNVEIIPQREIYPAGYQISLQKAPYLLTAVILDPFLQKPQPQTFYYRFVSHKNFIQWFLENQIILGNVNYQLKEENKEKFYNYLEVKNA
;
A
#
# COMPACT_ATOMS: atom_id res chain seq x y z
N MET A 1 -9.80 18.58 -22.41
CA MET A 1 -9.22 17.97 -21.20
C MET A 1 -10.34 17.80 -20.20
N SER A 2 -10.56 16.60 -19.64
CA SER A 2 -11.58 16.39 -18.60
C SER A 2 -11.20 17.20 -17.36
N ARG A 3 -12.21 17.76 -16.67
CA ARG A 3 -11.97 18.61 -15.49
C ARG A 3 -11.98 17.73 -14.24
N GLN A 4 -10.85 17.71 -13.53
CA GLN A 4 -10.72 17.01 -12.25
C GLN A 4 -10.91 17.98 -11.08
N GLU A 5 -11.58 17.53 -10.03
CA GLU A 5 -11.84 18.30 -8.81
C GLU A 5 -11.66 17.42 -7.57
N LEU A 6 -10.95 17.93 -6.55
CA LEU A 6 -10.80 17.30 -5.24
C LEU A 6 -11.65 18.07 -4.23
N LYS A 7 -12.47 17.34 -3.47
CA LYS A 7 -13.26 17.90 -2.36
C LYS A 7 -12.77 17.32 -1.04
N VAL A 8 -12.55 18.21 -0.08
CA VAL A 8 -12.12 17.86 1.28
C VAL A 8 -13.27 18.08 2.24
N LEU A 9 -13.63 17.04 2.99
CA LEU A 9 -14.57 17.13 4.10
C LEU A 9 -13.84 16.82 5.39
N GLU A 10 -13.83 17.79 6.31
CA GLU A 10 -13.29 17.58 7.65
C GLU A 10 -14.25 16.74 8.49
N LEU A 11 -13.70 15.77 9.23
CA LEU A 11 -14.42 14.87 10.11
C LEU A 11 -13.93 15.08 11.55
N LYS A 12 -14.72 14.63 12.53
CA LYS A 12 -14.39 14.81 13.96
C LYS A 12 -12.99 14.32 14.36
N LYS A 13 -12.46 13.29 13.68
CA LYS A 13 -11.13 12.70 13.96
C LYS A 13 -10.30 12.54 12.68
N GLY A 14 -10.50 13.38 11.67
CA GLY A 14 -9.76 13.25 10.43
C GLY A 14 -10.43 13.94 9.25
N LEU A 15 -10.36 13.33 8.07
CA LEU A 15 -10.88 13.90 6.84
C LEU A 15 -11.29 12.84 5.83
N LYS A 16 -12.11 13.27 4.88
CA LYS A 16 -12.42 12.53 3.66
C LYS A 16 -12.02 13.36 2.45
N ILE A 17 -11.34 12.72 1.51
CA ILE A 17 -11.06 13.25 0.17
C ILE A 17 -11.98 12.54 -0.82
N SER A 18 -12.69 13.30 -1.65
CA SER A 18 -13.48 12.79 -2.75
C SER A 18 -12.95 13.36 -4.07
N LEU A 19 -12.58 12.50 -5.02
CA LEU A 19 -12.10 12.90 -6.35
C LEU A 19 -13.23 12.81 -7.37
N TYR A 20 -13.40 13.87 -8.16
CA TYR A 20 -14.38 13.97 -9.24
C TYR A 20 -13.70 14.18 -10.59
N GLU A 21 -14.27 13.61 -11.65
CA GLU A 21 -13.95 13.90 -13.05
C GLU A 21 -15.26 14.19 -13.79
N ASP A 22 -15.36 15.37 -14.40
CA ASP A 22 -16.57 15.83 -15.11
C ASP A 22 -17.86 15.68 -14.26
N ASN A 23 -17.78 16.15 -13.01
CA ASN A 23 -18.83 16.07 -11.97
C ASN A 23 -19.25 14.66 -11.51
N LYS A 24 -18.54 13.60 -11.93
CA LYS A 24 -18.78 12.23 -11.45
C LYS A 24 -17.78 11.86 -10.37
N LEU A 25 -18.24 11.25 -9.29
CA LEU A 25 -17.38 10.73 -8.24
C LEU A 25 -16.57 9.52 -8.77
N ILE A 26 -15.26 9.57 -8.57
CA ILE A 26 -14.28 8.61 -9.12
C ILE A 26 -13.77 7.68 -8.03
N GLY A 27 -13.62 8.20 -6.83
CA GLY A 27 -13.09 7.49 -5.69
C GLY A 27 -13.00 8.38 -4.47
N GLU A 28 -12.74 7.76 -3.33
CA GLU A 28 -12.59 8.44 -2.06
C GLU A 28 -11.41 7.88 -1.27
N GLY A 29 -10.91 8.70 -0.34
CA GLY A 29 -9.89 8.32 0.62
C GLY A 29 -10.19 8.92 1.99
N PHE A 30 -9.84 8.16 3.03
CA PHE A 30 -10.16 8.49 4.41
C PHE A 30 -8.86 8.57 5.21
N GLY A 31 -8.65 9.72 5.84
CA GLY A 31 -7.56 9.97 6.76
C GLY A 31 -8.09 10.13 8.18
N GLU A 32 -7.38 9.58 9.16
CA GLU A 32 -7.63 9.76 10.58
C GLU A 32 -6.41 10.39 11.26
N VAL A 33 -6.64 10.96 12.45
CA VAL A 33 -5.58 11.52 13.29
C VAL A 33 -5.66 10.95 14.70
N GLU A 34 -4.53 10.48 15.19
CA GLU A 34 -4.32 10.03 16.58
C GLU A 34 -3.09 10.76 17.16
N GLY A 35 -3.32 11.87 17.88
CA GLY A 35 -2.22 12.72 18.35
C GLY A 35 -1.47 13.37 17.18
N SER A 36 -0.16 13.11 17.05
CA SER A 36 0.66 13.55 15.91
C SER A 36 0.71 12.54 14.75
N LEU A 37 0.01 11.40 14.87
CA LEU A 37 0.00 10.35 13.85
C LEU A 37 -1.14 10.57 12.85
N GLY A 38 -0.77 10.76 11.58
CA GLY A 38 -1.70 10.73 10.45
C GLY A 38 -1.86 9.33 9.89
N ILE A 39 -3.09 8.82 9.84
CA ILE A 39 -3.39 7.45 9.43
C ILE A 39 -4.22 7.47 8.14
N LEU A 40 -3.74 6.84 7.08
CA LEU A 40 -4.58 6.50 5.93
C LEU A 40 -5.32 5.19 6.25
N TYR A 41 -6.65 5.25 6.31
CA TYR A 41 -7.49 4.12 6.73
C TYR A 41 -8.04 3.32 5.54
N ASP A 42 -8.60 4.03 4.55
CA ASP A 42 -9.22 3.39 3.38
C ASP A 42 -9.09 4.31 2.16
N VAL A 43 -8.93 3.69 0.99
CA VAL A 43 -8.94 4.37 -0.31
C VAL A 43 -9.52 3.42 -1.35
N TYR A 44 -10.47 3.92 -2.11
CA TYR A 44 -11.04 3.17 -3.22
C TYR A 44 -11.23 4.05 -4.46
N VAL A 45 -11.18 3.40 -5.61
CA VAL A 45 -11.46 3.99 -6.93
C VAL A 45 -12.43 3.05 -7.63
N PHE A 46 -13.53 3.57 -8.15
CA PHE A 46 -14.51 2.78 -8.87
C PHE A 46 -13.87 2.09 -10.09
N LYS A 47 -14.33 0.86 -10.38
CA LYS A 47 -13.65 -0.08 -11.29
C LYS A 47 -13.37 0.50 -12.66
N GLU A 48 -14.32 1.24 -13.22
CA GLU A 48 -14.26 1.89 -14.53
C GLU A 48 -13.21 3.02 -14.63
N TYR A 49 -12.74 3.54 -13.48
CA TYR A 49 -11.74 4.60 -13.40
C TYR A 49 -10.37 4.10 -12.92
N GLN A 50 -10.22 2.81 -12.65
CA GLN A 50 -8.93 2.23 -12.28
C GLN A 50 -7.92 2.33 -13.45
N LYS A 51 -6.63 2.10 -13.17
CA LYS A 51 -5.49 2.24 -14.11
C LYS A 51 -5.11 3.68 -14.51
N LYS A 52 -5.87 4.70 -14.10
CA LYS A 52 -5.58 6.11 -14.44
C LYS A 52 -4.76 6.86 -13.39
N GLY A 53 -4.28 6.17 -12.34
CA GLY A 53 -3.46 6.78 -11.28
C GLY A 53 -4.25 7.52 -10.20
N TYR A 54 -5.58 7.51 -10.22
CA TYR A 54 -6.42 8.23 -9.26
C TYR A 54 -6.20 7.83 -7.80
N GLY A 55 -5.94 6.55 -7.51
CA GLY A 55 -5.63 6.11 -6.14
C GLY A 55 -4.40 6.83 -5.57
N LYS A 56 -3.36 7.03 -6.38
CA LYS A 56 -2.18 7.82 -6.00
C LYS A 56 -2.53 9.28 -5.72
N ILE A 57 -3.41 9.88 -6.54
CA ILE A 57 -3.84 11.28 -6.37
C ILE A 57 -4.59 11.44 -5.05
N ILE A 58 -5.55 10.56 -4.77
CA ILE A 58 -6.34 10.58 -3.53
C ILE A 58 -5.42 10.41 -2.31
N VAL A 59 -4.52 9.42 -2.32
CA VAL A 59 -3.58 9.19 -1.20
C VAL A 59 -2.69 10.41 -0.95
N LYS A 60 -2.15 11.01 -2.01
CA LYS A 60 -1.32 12.22 -1.90
C LYS A 60 -2.10 13.35 -1.24
N GLU A 61 -3.35 13.56 -1.66
CA GLU A 61 -4.19 14.62 -1.11
C GLU A 61 -4.60 14.36 0.35
N VAL A 62 -4.90 13.11 0.72
CA VAL A 62 -5.20 12.76 2.12
C VAL A 62 -4.05 13.18 3.03
N PHE A 63 -2.82 12.77 2.72
CA PHE A 63 -1.68 13.12 3.57
C PHE A 63 -1.35 14.62 3.56
N LYS A 64 -1.48 15.30 2.42
CA LYS A 64 -1.34 16.77 2.35
C LYS A 64 -2.27 17.48 3.32
N GLU A 65 -3.55 17.14 3.27
CA GLU A 65 -4.56 17.79 4.10
C GLU A 65 -4.44 17.39 5.58
N LEU A 66 -3.97 16.16 5.87
CA LEU A 66 -3.63 15.76 7.24
C LEU A 66 -2.51 16.65 7.82
N ILE A 67 -1.43 16.87 7.07
CA ILE A 67 -0.32 17.75 7.49
C ILE A 67 -0.81 19.18 7.71
N LYS A 68 -1.53 19.72 6.72
CA LYS A 68 -1.97 21.12 6.70
C LYS A 68 -2.94 21.46 7.83
N ARG A 69 -3.88 20.55 8.13
CA ARG A 69 -4.97 20.83 9.09
C ARG A 69 -4.65 20.38 10.51
N PHE A 70 -3.94 19.26 10.65
CA PHE A 70 -3.77 18.59 11.93
C PHE A 70 -2.31 18.55 12.42
N GLN A 71 -1.37 19.11 11.66
CA GLN A 71 0.06 19.18 12.03
C GLN A 71 0.66 17.80 12.38
N VAL A 72 0.22 16.76 11.67
CA VAL A 72 0.74 15.40 11.85
C VAL A 72 2.23 15.34 11.49
N LYS A 73 2.99 14.54 12.23
CA LYS A 73 4.45 14.38 12.10
C LYS A 73 4.85 12.95 11.75
N ASP A 74 4.00 11.99 12.12
CA ASP A 74 4.22 10.57 11.85
C ASP A 74 3.09 10.05 10.98
N PHE A 75 3.37 8.99 10.21
CA PHE A 75 2.45 8.52 9.18
C PHE A 75 2.34 7.00 9.14
N LEU A 76 1.11 6.53 9.04
CA LEU A 76 0.74 5.12 8.94
C LEU A 76 -0.25 4.92 7.79
N ILE A 77 -0.11 3.85 7.04
CA ILE A 77 -1.15 3.31 6.18
C ILE A 77 -1.64 2.03 6.83
N ARG A 78 -2.89 2.05 7.30
CA ARG A 78 -3.54 0.89 7.91
C ARG A 78 -4.15 0.05 6.80
N MET A 79 -3.73 -1.21 6.69
CA MET A 79 -4.34 -2.14 5.75
C MET A 79 -5.31 -3.04 6.51
N VAL A 80 -6.58 -3.04 6.11
CA VAL A 80 -7.57 -3.94 6.71
C VAL A 80 -7.20 -5.38 6.33
N MET A 81 -6.87 -6.18 7.34
CA MET A 81 -6.64 -7.61 7.20
C MET A 81 -8.00 -8.31 7.04
N LYS A 82 -8.42 -8.62 5.81
CA LYS A 82 -9.61 -9.44 5.59
C LYS A 82 -9.20 -10.91 5.56
N GLY A 83 -9.85 -11.73 6.39
CA GLY A 83 -9.69 -13.18 6.33
C GLY A 83 -10.09 -13.68 4.95
N GLY A 84 -9.18 -14.40 4.29
CA GLY A 84 -9.25 -14.72 2.86
C GLY A 84 -10.62 -15.19 2.40
N GLN A 85 -11.36 -14.30 1.72
CA GLN A 85 -12.54 -14.68 0.97
C GLN A 85 -12.10 -15.07 -0.45
N LYS A 86 -12.61 -16.20 -0.95
CA LYS A 86 -12.39 -16.64 -2.34
C LYS A 86 -12.81 -15.52 -3.29
N GLY A 87 -11.86 -14.93 -4.01
CA GLY A 87 -12.14 -13.94 -5.06
C GLY A 87 -11.15 -12.77 -5.11
N ASN A 88 -10.56 -12.37 -3.99
CA ASN A 88 -9.65 -11.23 -3.92
C ASN A 88 -8.21 -11.68 -3.60
N LEU A 89 -7.49 -12.16 -4.61
CA LEU A 89 -6.17 -12.77 -4.43
C LEU A 89 -5.04 -11.75 -4.19
N LEU A 90 -5.22 -10.48 -4.58
CA LEU A 90 -4.20 -9.43 -4.48
C LEU A 90 -4.77 -8.19 -3.75
N GLU A 91 -5.43 -8.41 -2.61
CA GLU A 91 -5.92 -7.31 -1.77
C GLU A 91 -4.76 -6.42 -1.33
N ASN A 92 -4.99 -5.11 -1.33
CA ASN A 92 -4.08 -4.08 -0.84
C ASN A 92 -2.71 -3.98 -1.53
N VAL A 93 -2.38 -4.82 -2.51
CA VAL A 93 -1.09 -4.74 -3.26
C VAL A 93 -0.91 -3.39 -3.94
N GLY A 94 -1.96 -2.86 -4.56
CA GLY A 94 -1.92 -1.53 -5.17
C GLY A 94 -1.60 -0.44 -4.15
N MET A 95 -2.15 -0.55 -2.94
CA MET A 95 -1.83 0.34 -1.83
C MET A 95 -0.39 0.16 -1.36
N GLY A 96 0.10 -1.08 -1.26
CA GLY A 96 1.50 -1.37 -0.94
C GLY A 96 2.49 -0.79 -1.96
N ILE A 97 2.16 -0.80 -3.26
CA ILE A 97 2.95 -0.15 -4.31
C ILE A 97 2.96 1.37 -4.12
N ILE A 98 1.81 1.98 -3.79
CA ILE A 98 1.74 3.43 -3.51
C ILE A 98 2.58 3.76 -2.27
N ALA A 99 2.41 3.01 -1.19
CA ALA A 99 3.14 3.14 0.07
C ALA A 99 4.66 3.09 -0.16
N TYR A 100 5.14 2.08 -0.89
CA TYR A 100 6.55 1.93 -1.26
C TYR A 100 7.10 3.13 -2.02
N LYS A 101 6.38 3.62 -3.04
CA LYS A 101 6.78 4.81 -3.82
C LYS A 101 6.89 6.06 -2.95
N MET A 102 6.07 6.14 -1.91
CA MET A 102 6.05 7.23 -0.93
C MET A 102 7.10 7.07 0.18
N GLY A 103 7.86 5.98 0.20
CA GLY A 103 8.91 5.72 1.20
C GLY A 103 8.44 4.98 2.45
N PHE A 104 7.20 4.48 2.47
CA PHE A 104 6.73 3.65 3.58
C PHE A 104 7.29 2.24 3.47
N SER A 105 7.49 1.61 4.62
CA SER A 105 7.92 0.22 4.73
C SER A 105 6.87 -0.62 5.45
N PRO A 106 6.72 -1.92 5.12
CA PRO A 106 5.83 -2.79 5.87
C PRO A 106 6.27 -2.88 7.34
N GLN A 107 5.32 -2.79 8.27
CA GLN A 107 5.55 -2.83 9.71
C GLN A 107 5.49 -4.27 10.22
N ILE A 108 6.50 -5.07 9.89
CA ILE A 108 6.61 -6.47 10.31
C ILE A 108 8.04 -6.83 10.74
N ASN A 109 8.19 -7.91 11.50
CA ASN A 109 9.47 -8.58 11.69
C ASN A 109 9.63 -9.69 10.62
N PRO A 110 10.50 -9.54 9.61
CA PRO A 110 10.61 -10.50 8.52
C PRO A 110 11.12 -11.88 8.97
N TYR A 111 11.96 -11.92 10.02
CA TYR A 111 12.51 -13.18 10.53
C TYR A 111 11.44 -14.02 11.22
N GLU A 112 10.49 -13.38 11.90
CA GLU A 112 9.35 -14.05 12.51
C GLU A 112 8.33 -14.47 11.43
N PHE A 113 7.94 -13.52 10.58
CA PHE A 113 6.88 -13.71 9.59
C PHE A 113 7.25 -14.76 8.53
N PHE A 114 8.47 -14.69 8.01
CA PHE A 114 8.99 -15.60 6.99
C PHE A 114 9.92 -16.68 7.57
N SER A 115 9.75 -17.01 8.86
CA SER A 115 10.38 -18.21 9.42
C SER A 115 9.85 -19.47 8.73
N GLN A 116 10.69 -20.49 8.68
CA GLN A 116 10.29 -21.80 8.13
C GLN A 116 9.09 -22.39 8.89
N GLU A 117 9.01 -22.16 10.20
CA GLU A 117 7.92 -22.64 11.03
C GLU A 117 6.61 -21.89 10.78
N ASN A 118 6.65 -20.61 10.43
CA ASN A 118 5.43 -19.83 10.24
C ASN A 118 4.85 -19.95 8.84
N ILE A 119 5.66 -20.20 7.80
CA ILE A 119 5.14 -20.38 6.43
C ILE A 119 4.54 -21.79 6.29
N LYS A 120 3.22 -21.85 6.06
CA LYS A 120 2.49 -23.10 5.81
C LYS A 120 2.51 -23.50 4.33
N ASN A 121 2.25 -22.53 3.45
CA ASN A 121 2.15 -22.76 2.02
C ASN A 121 2.50 -21.49 1.24
N VAL A 122 3.02 -21.66 0.03
CA VAL A 122 3.30 -20.58 -0.92
C VAL A 122 2.71 -20.96 -2.26
N GLU A 123 1.76 -20.17 -2.74
CA GLU A 123 1.10 -20.36 -4.03
C GLU A 123 1.40 -19.20 -4.96
N ILE A 124 1.59 -19.49 -6.25
CA ILE A 124 1.76 -18.45 -7.25
C ILE A 124 0.39 -17.88 -7.59
N ILE A 125 0.29 -16.56 -7.53
CA ILE A 125 -0.85 -15.82 -8.04
C ILE A 125 -0.47 -15.36 -9.46
N PRO A 126 -1.14 -15.87 -10.50
CA PRO A 126 -0.84 -15.46 -11.87
C PRO A 126 -1.24 -14.01 -12.09
N GLN A 127 -0.58 -13.34 -13.05
CA GLN A 127 -0.96 -12.01 -13.47
C GLN A 127 -2.39 -12.03 -14.02
N ARG A 128 -3.21 -11.05 -13.63
CA ARG A 128 -4.60 -10.93 -14.10
C ARG A 128 -4.96 -9.46 -14.31
N GLU A 129 -5.40 -9.12 -15.53
CA GLU A 129 -5.78 -7.75 -15.90
C GLU A 129 -4.75 -6.69 -15.46
N ILE A 130 -5.04 -5.98 -14.36
CA ILE A 130 -4.23 -4.89 -13.79
C ILE A 130 -3.29 -5.35 -12.69
N TYR A 131 -3.53 -6.53 -12.15
CA TYR A 131 -2.84 -7.01 -10.98
C TYR A 131 -1.58 -7.76 -11.41
N PRO A 132 -0.40 -7.41 -10.85
CA PRO A 132 0.84 -8.13 -11.15
C PRO A 132 0.75 -9.58 -10.65
N ALA A 133 1.61 -10.44 -11.19
CA ALA A 133 1.85 -11.74 -10.57
C ALA A 133 2.45 -11.55 -9.16
N GLY A 134 2.26 -12.55 -8.30
CA GLY A 134 2.68 -12.50 -6.91
C GLY A 134 2.74 -13.89 -6.26
N TYR A 135 3.02 -13.89 -4.96
CA TYR A 135 2.85 -15.05 -4.08
C TYR A 135 1.70 -14.81 -3.13
N GLN A 136 0.89 -15.84 -2.91
CA GLN A 136 0.02 -15.99 -1.76
C GLN A 136 0.77 -16.83 -0.74
N ILE A 137 1.02 -16.27 0.45
CA ILE A 137 1.77 -16.92 1.53
C ILE A 137 0.78 -17.20 2.65
N SER A 138 0.44 -18.46 2.85
CA SER A 138 -0.34 -18.88 4.02
C SER A 138 0.57 -19.00 5.22
N LEU A 139 0.19 -18.38 6.33
CA LEU A 139 0.92 -18.39 7.59
C LEU A 139 0.21 -19.25 8.63
N GLN A 140 0.98 -19.79 9.58
CA GLN A 140 0.44 -20.47 10.76
C GLN A 140 -0.16 -19.48 11.76
N LYS A 141 0.48 -18.30 11.92
CA LYS A 141 0.04 -17.23 12.81
C LYS A 141 -0.65 -16.09 12.02
N ALA A 142 -1.40 -15.25 12.72
CA ALA A 142 -2.04 -14.06 12.14
C ALA A 142 -1.01 -13.19 11.39
N PRO A 143 -1.34 -12.62 10.20
CA PRO A 143 -2.67 -12.51 9.59
C PRO A 143 -3.17 -13.75 8.83
N TYR A 144 -2.51 -14.91 8.93
CA TYR A 144 -2.81 -16.18 8.24
C TYR A 144 -2.64 -16.16 6.72
N LEU A 145 -2.72 -14.99 6.10
CA LEU A 145 -2.55 -14.80 4.67
C LEU A 145 -1.81 -13.51 4.39
N LEU A 146 -0.73 -13.61 3.63
CA LEU A 146 -0.04 -12.48 3.03
C LEU A 146 -0.07 -12.62 1.52
N THR A 147 -0.06 -11.47 0.87
CA THR A 147 0.22 -11.37 -0.56
C THR A 147 1.56 -10.70 -0.72
N ALA A 148 2.46 -11.26 -1.54
CA ALA A 148 3.76 -10.69 -1.82
C ALA A 148 3.95 -10.44 -3.32
N VAL A 149 4.43 -9.25 -3.68
CA VAL A 149 4.86 -8.91 -5.04
C VAL A 149 6.33 -8.51 -4.97
N ILE A 150 7.15 -9.17 -5.77
CA ILE A 150 8.59 -8.92 -5.81
C ILE A 150 8.88 -7.86 -6.88
N LEU A 151 9.74 -6.92 -6.55
CA LEU A 151 10.18 -5.84 -7.41
C LEU A 151 11.49 -6.21 -8.10
N ASP A 152 11.67 -5.69 -9.30
CA ASP A 152 12.95 -5.66 -9.97
C ASP A 152 13.89 -4.68 -9.25
N PRO A 153 15.11 -5.10 -8.88
CA PRO A 153 16.03 -4.27 -8.11
C PRO A 153 16.47 -3.00 -8.85
N PHE A 154 16.45 -3.01 -10.18
CA PHE A 154 16.89 -1.88 -10.99
C PHE A 154 15.70 -1.00 -11.41
N LEU A 155 14.63 -1.63 -11.89
CA LEU A 155 13.47 -0.91 -12.43
C LEU A 155 12.48 -0.46 -11.34
N GLN A 156 12.55 -1.05 -10.14
CA GLN A 156 11.57 -0.86 -9.06
C GLN A 156 10.12 -1.08 -9.53
N LYS A 157 9.94 -2.01 -10.45
CA LYS A 157 8.65 -2.45 -11.00
C LYS A 157 8.40 -3.91 -10.61
N PRO A 158 7.14 -4.35 -10.49
CA PRO A 158 6.85 -5.77 -10.28
C PRO A 158 7.55 -6.65 -11.30
N GLN A 159 8.16 -7.75 -10.82
CA GLN A 159 8.77 -8.78 -11.65
C GLN A 159 7.74 -9.41 -12.60
N PRO A 160 8.15 -9.88 -13.80
CA PRO A 160 7.25 -10.53 -14.74
C PRO A 160 6.78 -11.88 -14.19
N GLN A 161 5.64 -12.40 -14.69
CA GLN A 161 5.07 -13.67 -14.21
C GLN A 161 6.07 -14.84 -14.24
N THR A 162 6.94 -14.90 -15.25
CA THR A 162 7.95 -15.96 -15.40
C THR A 162 8.92 -16.06 -14.22
N PHE A 163 9.17 -14.94 -13.53
CA PHE A 163 9.98 -14.90 -12.31
C PHE A 163 9.42 -15.79 -11.20
N TYR A 164 8.10 -15.90 -11.10
CA TYR A 164 7.43 -16.55 -9.98
C TYR A 164 7.45 -18.08 -10.05
N TYR A 165 7.71 -18.65 -11.23
CA TYR A 165 7.74 -20.11 -11.45
C TYR A 165 9.01 -20.81 -10.94
N ARG A 166 9.97 -20.05 -10.41
CA ARG A 166 11.18 -20.63 -9.80
C ARG A 166 10.88 -21.19 -8.41
N PHE A 167 11.71 -22.13 -7.98
CA PHE A 167 11.71 -22.57 -6.59
C PHE A 167 12.03 -21.39 -5.65
N VAL A 168 11.25 -21.24 -4.59
CA VAL A 168 11.41 -20.19 -3.58
C VAL A 168 11.42 -20.81 -2.19
N SER A 169 12.38 -20.39 -1.38
CA SER A 169 12.48 -20.75 0.03
C SER A 169 12.09 -19.57 0.91
N HIS A 170 11.82 -19.85 2.20
CA HIS A 170 11.52 -18.83 3.20
C HIS A 170 12.63 -17.76 3.31
N LYS A 171 13.91 -18.14 3.13
CA LYS A 171 15.06 -17.21 3.14
C LYS A 171 14.99 -16.17 2.04
N ASN A 172 14.41 -16.50 0.89
CA ASN A 172 14.27 -15.55 -0.22
C ASN A 172 13.34 -14.39 0.15
N PHE A 173 12.25 -14.63 0.88
CA PHE A 173 11.34 -13.58 1.33
C PHE A 173 12.01 -12.63 2.32
N ILE A 174 12.80 -13.17 3.26
CA ILE A 174 13.60 -12.36 4.19
C ILE A 174 14.57 -11.48 3.40
N GLN A 175 15.29 -12.07 2.44
CA GLN A 175 16.23 -11.32 1.61
C GLN A 175 15.54 -10.19 0.83
N TRP A 176 14.46 -10.47 0.10
CA TRP A 176 13.72 -9.43 -0.62
C TRP A 176 13.15 -8.36 0.30
N PHE A 177 12.81 -8.69 1.54
CA PHE A 177 12.41 -7.71 2.54
C PHE A 177 13.56 -6.78 2.93
N LEU A 178 14.72 -7.34 3.29
CA LEU A 178 15.89 -6.55 3.70
C LEU A 178 16.43 -5.69 2.55
N GLU A 179 16.30 -6.16 1.31
CA GLU A 179 16.73 -5.44 0.11
C GLU A 179 15.68 -4.43 -0.41
N ASN A 180 14.55 -4.23 0.29
CA ASN A 180 13.45 -3.36 -0.14
C ASN A 180 12.89 -3.72 -1.53
N GLN A 181 12.82 -5.02 -1.84
CA GLN A 181 12.34 -5.58 -3.11
C GLN A 181 10.98 -6.29 -2.96
N ILE A 182 10.31 -6.20 -1.82
CA ILE A 182 9.02 -6.85 -1.58
C ILE A 182 7.94 -5.84 -1.23
N ILE A 183 6.81 -5.97 -1.92
CA ILE A 183 5.55 -5.35 -1.55
C ILE A 183 4.69 -6.42 -0.87
N LEU A 184 4.12 -6.08 0.27
CA LEU A 184 3.25 -6.96 1.04
C LEU A 184 1.84 -6.38 1.08
N GLY A 185 0.85 -7.19 0.73
CA GLY A 185 -0.55 -6.92 1.06
C GLY A 185 -0.84 -7.36 2.50
N ASN A 186 -1.93 -6.83 3.07
CA ASN A 186 -2.47 -7.22 4.38
C ASN A 186 -1.53 -6.99 5.58
N VAL A 187 -0.65 -6.00 5.47
CA VAL A 187 0.20 -5.54 6.57
C VAL A 187 0.16 -4.03 6.63
N ASN A 188 0.29 -3.46 7.82
CA ASN A 188 0.41 -2.02 7.95
C ASN A 188 1.73 -1.54 7.37
N TYR A 189 1.75 -0.28 6.95
CA TYR A 189 2.93 0.39 6.43
C TYR A 189 3.21 1.64 7.25
N GLN A 190 4.43 1.81 7.70
CA GLN A 190 4.86 2.97 8.48
C GLN A 190 5.90 3.76 7.70
N LEU A 191 5.79 5.09 7.74
CA LEU A 191 6.86 5.96 7.26
C LEU A 191 7.93 6.05 8.33
N LYS A 192 9.15 5.62 7.98
CA LYS A 192 10.31 5.76 8.87
C LYS A 192 10.91 7.16 8.76
N GLU A 193 11.59 7.58 9.82
CA GLU A 193 12.19 8.93 9.92
C GLU A 193 13.10 9.23 8.73
N GLU A 194 13.97 8.27 8.36
CA GLU A 194 14.91 8.40 7.25
C GLU A 194 14.24 8.64 5.88
N ASN A 195 12.94 8.35 5.75
CA ASN A 195 12.19 8.52 4.51
C ASN A 195 11.27 9.75 4.52
N LYS A 196 11.21 10.52 5.62
CA LYS A 196 10.30 11.69 5.73
C LYS A 196 10.59 12.76 4.67
N GLU A 197 11.86 13.07 4.41
CA GLU A 197 12.20 14.06 3.38
C GLU A 197 11.70 13.64 1.99
N LYS A 198 11.96 12.38 1.60
CA LYS A 198 11.45 11.80 0.34
C LYS A 198 9.92 11.87 0.26
N PHE A 199 9.24 11.57 1.36
CA PHE A 199 7.78 11.62 1.44
C PHE A 199 7.25 13.04 1.26
N TYR A 200 7.79 14.03 1.98
CA TYR A 200 7.37 15.43 1.82
C TYR A 200 7.65 15.97 0.41
N ASN A 201 8.79 15.62 -0.19
CA ASN A 201 9.10 15.93 -1.58
C ASN A 201 8.10 15.29 -2.55
N TYR A 202 7.72 14.03 -2.31
CA TYR A 202 6.68 13.34 -3.10
C TYR A 202 5.31 14.01 -2.97
N LEU A 203 4.99 14.48 -1.77
CA LEU A 203 3.79 15.26 -1.51
C LEU A 203 3.87 16.67 -2.10
N GLU A 204 5.05 17.20 -2.45
CA GLU A 204 5.24 18.62 -2.82
C GLU A 204 4.81 19.57 -1.69
N VAL A 205 5.14 19.22 -0.45
CA VAL A 205 4.93 20.09 0.73
C VAL A 205 6.26 20.29 1.45
N LYS A 206 6.41 21.43 2.15
CA LYS A 206 7.62 21.69 2.95
C LYS A 206 7.56 20.87 4.24
N ASN A 207 8.71 20.37 4.68
CA ASN A 207 8.86 19.84 6.04
C ASN A 207 8.72 21.02 7.02
N ALA A 208 7.90 20.87 8.06
CA ALA A 208 7.58 21.91 9.03
C ALA A 208 8.38 21.72 10.32
#